data_AF-A0AAV0WL48-F1
#
_entry.id   AF-A0AAV0WL48-F1
#
_cell.length_a   1.000
_cell.length_b   1.000
_cell.length_c   1.000
_cell.angle_alpha   90.00
_cell.angle_beta   90.00
_cell.angle_gamma   90.00
#
_symmetry.space_group_name_H-M   'P 1'
#
loop_
_entity.id
_entity.type
_entity.pdbx_description
1 polymer ?
#
loop_
_entity_poly.entity_id
_entity_poly.type
_entity_poly.pdbx_seq_one_letter_code
_entity_poly.pdbx_strand_id
1 'polypeptide(L)'
;MLILNPGIQNSIVMDFVNDLCDNIIKFSKDRLLQKHPRDDYRELLELKVIFLGRKLSSDISFKIPGAIHHPRCIAKAINSLKIYLFCEQFRLTPKDESALRSICIFIVRLYITV
;
A
#
# COMPACT_ATOMS: atom_id res chain seq x y z
N MET A 1 -11.76 -9.90 13.97
CA MET A 1 -11.85 -9.58 12.52
C MET A 1 -10.96 -8.36 12.30
N LEU A 2 -9.89 -8.46 11.51
CA LEU A 2 -9.06 -7.28 11.21
C LEU A 2 -9.87 -6.38 10.27
N ILE A 3 -10.20 -5.18 10.73
CA ILE A 3 -10.88 -4.19 9.88
C ILE A 3 -9.81 -3.58 8.97
N LEU A 4 -9.98 -3.79 7.67
CA LEU A 4 -9.15 -3.20 6.64
C LEU A 4 -9.89 -2.00 6.08
N ASN A 5 -9.21 -0.86 6.00
CA ASN A 5 -9.72 0.35 5.37
C ASN A 5 -9.00 0.58 4.04
N PRO A 6 -9.60 0.17 2.91
CA PRO A 6 -9.07 0.49 1.60
C PRO A 6 -8.93 2.01 1.43
N GLY A 7 -7.76 2.45 0.95
CA GLY A 7 -7.53 3.85 0.61
C GLY A 7 -8.58 4.42 -0.33
N ILE A 8 -9.10 3.60 -1.23
CA ILE A 8 -10.11 3.99 -2.22
C ILE A 8 -11.46 4.44 -1.64
N GLN A 9 -11.76 4.11 -0.38
CA GLN A 9 -12.98 4.59 0.30
C GLN A 9 -12.89 6.08 0.67
N ASN A 10 -11.69 6.66 0.63
CA ASN A 10 -11.46 8.07 0.88
C ASN A 10 -11.56 8.86 -0.45
N SER A 11 -12.49 9.82 -0.52
CA SER A 11 -12.72 10.62 -1.73
C SER A 11 -11.46 11.34 -2.24
N ILE A 12 -10.65 11.87 -1.33
CA ILE A 12 -9.40 12.56 -1.68
C ILE A 12 -8.41 11.58 -2.32
N VAL A 13 -8.26 10.37 -1.75
CA VAL A 13 -7.38 9.34 -2.34
C VAL A 13 -7.87 8.94 -3.73
N MET A 14 -9.19 8.78 -3.88
CA MET A 14 -9.82 8.42 -5.14
C MET A 14 -9.51 9.46 -6.23
N ASP A 15 -9.68 10.75 -5.92
CA ASP A 15 -9.41 11.85 -6.86
C ASP A 15 -7.94 11.87 -7.35
N PHE A 16 -6.98 11.53 -6.49
CA PHE A 16 -5.56 11.54 -6.84
C PHE A 16 -5.05 10.27 -7.55
N VAL A 17 -5.83 9.20 -7.55
CA VAL A 17 -5.39 7.89 -8.06
C VAL A 17 -6.30 7.34 -9.16
N ASN A 18 -7.48 7.92 -9.37
CA ASN A 18 -8.46 7.50 -10.37
C ASN A 18 -7.89 7.30 -11.78
N ASP A 19 -7.11 8.27 -12.25
CA ASP A 19 -6.49 8.27 -13.58
C ASP A 19 -5.48 7.14 -13.79
N LEU A 20 -4.90 6.63 -12.70
CA LEU A 20 -3.84 5.62 -12.72
C LEU A 20 -4.26 4.28 -12.13
N CYS A 21 -5.43 4.19 -11.49
CA CYS A 21 -5.83 3.05 -10.67
C CYS A 21 -5.74 1.73 -11.43
N ASP A 22 -6.37 1.65 -12.61
CA ASP A 22 -6.35 0.43 -13.43
C ASP A 22 -4.96 0.11 -13.98
N ASN A 23 -4.16 1.13 -14.32
CA ASN A 23 -2.78 0.96 -14.77
C ASN A 23 -1.90 0.39 -13.65
N ILE A 24 -2.02 0.91 -12.42
CA ILE A 24 -1.30 0.42 -11.24
C ILE A 24 -1.71 -1.01 -10.93
N ILE A 25 -3.01 -1.31 -10.95
CA ILE A 25 -3.53 -2.65 -10.67
C ILE A 25 -2.99 -3.63 -11.71
N LYS A 26 -3.07 -3.29 -12.99
CA LYS A 26 -2.56 -4.13 -14.08
C LYS A 26 -1.06 -4.36 -13.94
N PHE A 27 -0.28 -3.28 -13.80
CA PHE A 27 1.17 -3.36 -13.58
C PHE A 27 1.51 -4.24 -12.38
N SER A 28 0.81 -4.06 -11.26
CA SER A 28 1.08 -4.81 -10.03
C SER A 28 0.77 -6.30 -10.21
N LYS A 29 -0.35 -6.65 -10.85
CA LYS A 29 -0.70 -8.04 -11.16
C LYS A 29 0.31 -8.68 -12.10
N ASP A 30 0.72 -7.98 -13.16
CA ASP A 30 1.69 -8.48 -14.13
C ASP A 30 3.06 -8.72 -13.47
N ARG A 31 3.49 -7.80 -12.59
CA ARG A 31 4.74 -7.95 -11.83
C ARG A 31 4.65 -9.08 -10.80
N LEU A 32 3.52 -9.28 -10.14
CA LEU A 32 3.33 -10.38 -9.17
C LEU A 32 3.48 -11.78 -9.77
N LEU A 33 3.28 -11.93 -11.09
CA LEU A 33 3.55 -13.19 -11.81
C LEU A 33 5.04 -13.45 -12.03
N GLN A 34 5.89 -12.43 -11.86
CA GLN A 34 7.34 -12.55 -12.05
C GLN A 34 8.03 -12.99 -10.76
N LYS A 35 9.13 -13.73 -10.90
CA LYS A 35 9.97 -14.08 -9.75
C LYS A 35 10.76 -12.84 -9.32
N HIS A 36 10.46 -12.31 -8.14
CA HIS A 36 11.22 -11.22 -7.58
C HIS A 36 12.41 -11.74 -6.77
N PRO A 37 13.59 -11.10 -6.87
CA PRO A 37 14.75 -11.45 -6.04
C PRO A 37 14.56 -11.05 -4.57
N ARG A 38 13.55 -10.22 -4.27
CA ARG A 38 13.27 -9.70 -2.92
C ARG A 38 11.77 -9.76 -2.63
N ASP A 39 11.43 -10.37 -1.51
CA ASP A 39 10.05 -10.50 -1.05
C ASP A 39 9.38 -9.15 -0.73
N ASP A 40 10.14 -8.16 -0.25
CA ASP A 40 9.60 -6.84 0.12
C ASP A 40 8.89 -6.17 -1.06
N TYR A 41 9.38 -6.41 -2.29
CA TYR A 41 8.76 -5.84 -3.49
C TYR A 41 7.41 -6.48 -3.79
N ARG A 42 7.30 -7.80 -3.60
CA ARG A 42 6.04 -8.53 -3.72
C ARG A 42 5.02 -7.99 -2.73
N GLU A 43 5.39 -7.85 -1.46
CA GLU A 43 4.51 -7.33 -0.42
C GLU A 43 4.05 -5.89 -0.73
N LEU A 44 4.95 -5.04 -1.22
CA LEU A 44 4.59 -3.68 -1.65
C LEU A 44 3.53 -3.69 -2.77
N LEU A 45 3.63 -4.58 -3.76
CA LEU A 45 2.66 -4.71 -4.85
C LEU A 45 1.30 -5.20 -4.33
N GLU A 46 1.29 -6.21 -3.47
CA GLU A 46 0.06 -6.73 -2.86
C GLU A 46 -0.66 -5.63 -2.05
N LEU A 47 0.09 -4.87 -1.25
CA LEU A 47 -0.45 -3.75 -0.47
C LEU A 47 -1.03 -2.63 -1.33
N LYS A 48 -0.42 -2.30 -2.47
CA LYS A 48 -0.97 -1.31 -3.40
C LYS A 48 -2.32 -1.75 -3.95
N VAL A 49 -2.42 -3.01 -4.39
CA VAL A 49 -3.69 -3.54 -4.93
C VAL A 49 -4.79 -3.50 -3.86
N ILE A 50 -4.47 -3.85 -2.61
CA ILE A 50 -5.40 -3.76 -1.47
C ILE A 50 -5.78 -2.31 -1.18
N PHE A 51 -4.81 -1.39 -1.17
CA PHE A 51 -5.04 0.04 -0.95
C PHE A 51 -5.99 0.63 -2.01
N LEU A 52 -5.91 0.16 -3.25
CA LEU A 52 -6.81 0.49 -4.36
C LEU A 52 -8.16 -0.27 -4.31
N GLY A 53 -8.46 -0.95 -3.21
CA GLY A 53 -9.74 -1.64 -2.98
C GLY A 53 -9.97 -2.88 -3.84
N ARG A 54 -8.92 -3.44 -4.45
CA ARG A 54 -9.02 -4.73 -5.14
C ARG A 54 -8.60 -5.85 -4.20
N LYS A 55 -9.38 -6.93 -4.20
CA LYS A 55 -9.05 -8.15 -3.45
C LYS A 55 -8.04 -8.97 -4.25
N LEU A 56 -6.97 -9.44 -3.61
CA LEU A 56 -6.12 -10.48 -4.20
C LEU A 56 -6.83 -11.84 -4.09
N SER A 57 -6.63 -12.69 -5.08
CA SER A 57 -7.17 -14.05 -5.13
C SER A 57 -6.53 -14.99 -4.10
N SER A 58 -5.36 -14.64 -3.58
CA SER A 58 -4.64 -15.35 -2.53
C SER A 58 -5.05 -14.88 -1.13
N ASP A 59 -4.96 -15.78 -0.14
CA ASP A 59 -5.10 -15.43 1.27
C ASP A 59 -4.11 -14.30 1.62
N ILE A 60 -4.64 -13.16 2.03
CA ILE A 60 -3.85 -11.98 2.36
C ILE A 60 -3.16 -12.22 3.70
N SER A 61 -1.87 -12.56 3.65
CA SER A 61 -1.02 -12.67 4.84
C SER A 61 -0.12 -11.45 4.93
N PHE A 62 -0.35 -10.61 5.95
CA PHE A 62 0.52 -9.47 6.23
C PHE A 62 1.75 -9.96 7.01
N LYS A 63 2.95 -9.76 6.48
CA LYS A 63 4.17 -10.06 7.24
C LYS A 63 4.25 -9.14 8.46
N ILE A 64 4.69 -9.67 9.59
CA ILE A 64 4.92 -8.85 10.79
C ILE A 64 6.00 -7.81 10.44
N PRO A 65 5.80 -6.52 10.77
CA PRO A 65 6.83 -5.50 10.57
C PRO A 65 8.14 -5.92 11.25
N GLY A 66 9.16 -6.23 10.46
CA GLY A 66 10.50 -6.53 10.97
C GLY A 66 11.20 -5.28 11.49
N ALA A 67 12.21 -5.46 12.33
CA ALA A 67 12.97 -4.34 12.88
C ALA A 67 13.64 -3.51 11.76
N ILE A 68 13.36 -2.21 11.74
CA ILE A 68 13.87 -1.26 10.74
C ILE A 68 15.27 -0.79 11.18
N HIS A 69 16.26 -1.69 11.21
CA HIS A 69 17.62 -1.33 11.62
C HIS A 69 18.42 -0.57 10.55
N HIS A 70 17.92 -0.51 9.31
CA HIS A 70 18.53 0.27 8.22
C HIS A 70 17.48 1.07 7.43
N PRO A 71 17.86 2.20 6.79
CA PRO A 71 16.96 3.06 6.03
C PRO A 71 16.60 2.41 4.68
N ARG A 72 15.82 1.32 4.72
CA ARG A 72 15.23 0.74 3.51
C ARG A 72 13.97 1.53 3.17
N CYS A 73 14.03 2.34 2.11
CA CYS A 73 12.88 3.12 1.65
C CYS A 73 11.63 2.26 1.40
N ILE A 74 11.81 1.03 0.90
CA ILE A 74 10.71 0.08 0.67
C ILE A 74 10.04 -0.36 1.99
N ALA A 75 10.82 -0.66 3.02
CA ALA A 75 10.27 -1.06 4.32
C ALA A 75 9.45 0.07 4.95
N LYS A 76 9.91 1.33 4.82
CA LYS A 76 9.13 2.51 5.23
C LYS A 76 7.82 2.61 4.44
N ALA A 77 7.87 2.40 3.13
CA ALA A 77 6.68 2.44 2.28
C ALA A 77 5.64 1.36 2.64
N ILE A 78 6.10 0.13 2.85
CA ILE A 78 5.26 -1.00 3.32
C ILE A 78 4.60 -0.65 4.65
N ASN A 79 5.37 -0.15 5.61
CA ASN A 79 4.84 0.20 6.92
C ASN A 79 3.85 1.37 6.85
N SER A 80 4.11 2.41 6.05
CA SER A 80 3.16 3.50 5.84
C SER A 80 1.83 2.99 5.28
N LEU A 81 1.86 2.11 4.26
CA LEU A 81 0.65 1.51 3.70
C LEU A 81 -0.09 0.66 4.74
N LYS A 82 0.62 -0.16 5.52
CA LYS A 82 0.01 -0.97 6.58
C LYS A 82 -0.64 -0.10 7.66
N ILE A 83 0.06 0.91 8.17
CA ILE A 83 -0.48 1.82 9.19
C ILE A 83 -1.74 2.49 8.66
N TYR A 84 -1.77 2.87 7.38
CA TYR A 84 -2.96 3.44 6.77
C TYR A 84 -4.11 2.42 6.67
N LEU A 85 -3.85 1.21 6.17
CA LEU A 85 -4.86 0.17 6.01
C LEU A 85 -5.49 -0.26 7.35
N PHE A 86 -4.71 -0.16 8.44
CA PHE A 86 -5.14 -0.49 9.79
C PHE A 86 -5.32 0.76 10.66
N CYS A 87 -5.55 1.93 10.06
CA CYS A 87 -5.55 3.22 10.78
C CYS A 87 -6.53 3.25 11.95
N GLU A 88 -7.65 2.54 11.87
CA GLU A 88 -8.64 2.39 12.95
C GLU A 88 -8.08 1.72 14.22
N GLN A 89 -7.03 0.92 14.09
CA GLN A 89 -6.35 0.28 15.21
C GLN A 89 -5.38 1.22 15.92
N PHE A 90 -5.08 2.39 15.33
CA PHE A 90 -4.12 3.36 15.85
C PHE A 90 -4.83 4.64 16.29
N ARG A 91 -4.30 5.28 17.33
CA ARG A 91 -4.74 6.61 17.77
C ARG A 91 -4.01 7.69 16.97
N LEU A 92 -4.36 7.86 15.71
CA LEU A 92 -3.78 8.90 14.85
C LEU A 92 -4.49 10.24 15.07
N THR A 93 -3.72 11.33 15.10
CA THR A 93 -4.34 12.66 15.03
C THR A 93 -4.79 12.94 13.58
N PRO A 94 -5.75 13.85 13.35
CA PRO A 94 -6.16 14.23 11.99
C PRO A 94 -4.98 14.71 11.13
N LYS A 95 -3.98 15.34 11.76
CA LYS A 95 -2.75 15.79 11.08
C LYS A 95 -1.90 14.60 10.64
N ASP A 96 -1.72 13.60 11.50
CA ASP A 96 -0.96 12.40 11.19
C ASP A 96 -1.64 11.59 10.08
N GLU A 97 -2.97 11.46 10.14
CA GLU A 97 -3.74 10.77 9.12
C GLU A 97 -3.60 11.45 7.75
N SER A 98 -3.69 12.78 7.69
CA SER A 98 -3.50 13.55 6.45
C SER A 98 -2.09 13.42 5.89
N ALA A 99 -1.07 13.45 6.74
CA ALA A 99 0.32 13.25 6.33
C ALA A 99 0.54 11.82 5.81
N LEU A 100 0.03 10.82 6.53
CA LEU A 100 0.10 9.42 6.14
C LEU A 100 -0.61 9.15 4.83
N ARG A 101 -1.79 9.75 4.61
CA ARG A 101 -2.54 9.68 3.35
C ARG A 101 -1.71 10.19 2.19
N SER A 102 -1.08 11.36 2.35
CA SER A 102 -0.23 11.98 1.33
C SER A 102 0.97 11.08 0.97
N ILE A 103 1.60 10.49 1.97
CA ILE A 103 2.70 9.52 1.79
C ILE A 103 2.20 8.27 1.04
N CYS A 104 1.04 7.72 1.39
CA CYS A 104 0.49 6.54 0.73
C CYS A 104 0.16 6.80 -0.75
N ILE A 105 -0.46 7.94 -1.07
CA ILE A 105 -0.73 8.36 -2.45
C ILE A 105 0.59 8.45 -3.24
N PHE A 106 1.62 9.07 -2.66
CA PHE A 106 2.94 9.16 -3.27
C PHE A 106 3.56 7.78 -3.56
N ILE A 107 3.55 6.87 -2.58
CA ILE A 107 4.09 5.50 -2.72
C ILE A 107 3.38 4.72 -3.84
N VAL A 108 2.06 4.83 -3.90
CA VAL A 108 1.22 4.14 -4.89
C VAL A 108 1.55 4.63 -6.30
N ARG A 109 1.79 5.94 -6.47
CA ARG A 109 2.11 6.56 -7.77
C ARG A 109 3.56 6.36 -8.22
N LEU A 110 4.54 6.43 -7.31
CA LEU A 110 5.96 6.52 -7.67
C LEU A 110 6.53 5.27 -8.36
N TYR A 111 5.92 4.11 -8.16
CA TYR A 111 6.43 2.82 -8.62
C TYR A 111 5.69 2.26 -9.85
N ILE A 112 5.02 3.12 -10.63
CA ILE A 112 4.44 2.76 -11.94
C ILE A 112 5.52 2.78 -13.04
N THR A 113 6.69 3.38 -12.77
CA THR A 113 7.72 3.64 -13.78
C THR A 113 9.03 2.93 -13.42
N VAL A 114 9.10 1.63 -13.68
CA VAL A 114 10.37 0.91 -13.93
C VAL A 114 10.15 -0.11 -15.02
#